data_AF-A0A5S6QWU7-F1
#
_entry.id   AF-A0A5S6QWU7-F1
#
_cell.length_a   1.000
_cell.length_b   1.000
_cell.length_c   1.000
_cell.angle_alpha   90.00
_cell.angle_beta   90.00
_cell.angle_gamma   90.00
#
_symmetry.space_group_name_H-M   'P 1'
#
loop_
_entity.id
_entity.type
_entity.pdbx_description
1 polymer ?
#
loop_
_entity_poly.entity_id
_entity_poly.type
_entity_poly.pdbx_seq_one_letter_code
_entity_poly.pdbx_strand_id
1 'polypeptide(L)'
;MIGKPETVCYFGCIGNDHFGHILKSKCKEVGLNAMYQVHATERTGACAVCLSGTSRSLCADLGAAVQFTVDHLRTSAHQEVIQKAEYYYIAGFFISSSLPSIMEISEHACVENKCFIMNLSAPFIASMKEEFSKLLPFVDILFGNEKEAEAFAYSMQIKSESIVDIAKFISSFPKKNPNRDRIVIITQGADPIVVVSDGHCFHHPVSHVPVDCIVDTNGAGDAFVGGFLSQYILGKQLVECLDAGHSCHVKQQSSLSRLFEEVHYTYSRCYHSWRYCNRFTN
;
A
#
# COMPACT_ATOMS: atom_id res chain seq x y z
N MET A 1 18.60 11.14 -5.99
CA MET A 1 17.13 11.14 -5.98
C MET A 1 16.59 11.10 -4.55
N ILE A 2 17.18 10.33 -3.63
CA ILE A 2 16.83 10.40 -2.20
C ILE A 2 17.10 11.80 -1.64
N GLY A 3 16.14 12.36 -0.90
CA GLY A 3 16.23 13.68 -0.27
C GLY A 3 16.03 14.88 -1.19
N LYS A 4 15.79 14.66 -2.50
CA LYS A 4 15.36 15.75 -3.40
C LYS A 4 13.84 15.91 -3.32
N PRO A 5 13.32 17.10 -2.98
CA PRO A 5 11.87 17.33 -2.92
C PRO A 5 11.25 17.11 -4.30
N GLU A 6 9.96 16.78 -4.31
CA GLU A 6 9.10 16.62 -5.49
C GLU A 6 9.56 15.52 -6.47
N THR A 7 10.39 14.58 -6.01
CA THR A 7 10.75 13.37 -6.77
C THR A 7 9.60 12.35 -6.81
N VAL A 8 8.72 12.37 -5.81
CA VAL A 8 7.54 11.50 -5.72
C VAL A 8 6.29 12.36 -5.83
N CYS A 9 5.36 11.93 -6.67
CA CYS A 9 4.04 12.54 -6.81
C CYS A 9 2.99 11.61 -6.19
N TYR A 10 2.01 12.19 -5.50
CA TYR A 10 0.95 11.44 -4.83
C TYR A 10 -0.42 11.94 -5.27
N PHE A 11 -1.25 11.02 -5.74
CA PHE A 11 -2.63 11.27 -6.14
C PHE A 11 -3.59 10.67 -5.11
N GLY A 12 -4.66 11.40 -4.81
CA GLY A 12 -5.72 10.97 -3.92
C GLY A 12 -6.83 12.00 -3.89
N CYS A 13 -7.93 11.72 -3.18
CA CYS A 13 -9.04 12.66 -3.02
C CYS A 13 -9.24 12.99 -1.53
N ILE A 14 -9.40 14.28 -1.23
CA ILE A 14 -9.61 14.81 0.13
C ILE A 14 -10.80 15.76 0.14
N GLY A 15 -11.37 16.01 1.31
CA GLY A 15 -12.37 17.06 1.49
C GLY A 15 -11.74 18.44 1.54
N ASN A 16 -12.55 19.47 1.31
CA ASN A 16 -12.17 20.86 1.58
C ASN A 16 -12.35 21.20 3.07
N ASP A 17 -11.60 20.52 3.93
CA ASP A 17 -11.73 20.62 5.38
C ASP A 17 -10.37 20.65 6.11
N HIS A 18 -10.44 20.78 7.44
CA HIS A 18 -9.26 20.86 8.30
C HIS A 18 -8.31 19.66 8.11
N PHE A 19 -8.85 18.43 8.04
CA PHE A 19 -8.03 17.23 7.86
C PHE A 19 -7.38 17.19 6.47
N GLY A 20 -8.08 17.63 5.43
CA GLY A 20 -7.53 17.76 4.09
C GLY A 20 -6.36 18.76 4.04
N HIS A 21 -6.47 19.87 4.78
CA HIS A 21 -5.37 20.82 4.93
C HIS A 21 -4.17 20.23 5.69
N ILE A 22 -4.39 19.46 6.75
CA ILE A 22 -3.31 18.75 7.45
C ILE A 22 -2.57 17.80 6.51
N LEU A 23 -3.29 16.97 5.74
CA LEU A 23 -2.68 16.04 4.80
C LEU A 23 -1.82 16.77 3.77
N LYS A 24 -2.34 17.83 3.16
CA LYS A 24 -1.59 18.68 2.22
C LYS A 24 -0.32 19.27 2.86
N SER A 25 -0.42 19.80 4.08
CA SER A 25 0.73 20.37 4.80
C SER A 25 1.80 19.31 5.06
N LYS A 26 1.40 18.14 5.58
CA LYS A 26 2.34 17.06 5.92
C LYS A 26 3.03 16.48 4.68
N CYS A 27 2.31 16.32 3.56
CA CYS A 27 2.93 15.96 2.29
C CYS A 27 3.98 16.98 1.86
N LYS A 28 3.67 18.27 1.94
CA LYS A 28 4.61 19.34 1.59
C LYS A 28 5.84 19.37 2.51
N GLU A 29 5.64 19.18 3.81
CA GLU A 29 6.73 19.13 4.81
C GLU A 29 7.76 18.03 4.51
N VAL A 30 7.31 16.88 3.99
CA VAL A 30 8.21 15.77 3.60
C VAL A 30 8.67 15.84 2.14
N GLY A 31 8.33 16.91 1.42
CA GLY A 31 8.73 17.13 0.04
C GLY A 31 7.98 16.27 -0.99
N LEU A 32 6.77 15.81 -0.68
CA LEU A 32 5.91 15.06 -1.61
C LEU A 32 5.10 16.05 -2.48
N ASN A 33 5.11 15.84 -3.79
CA ASN A 33 4.24 16.58 -4.70
C ASN A 33 2.82 16.00 -4.68
N ALA A 34 1.98 16.51 -3.77
CA ALA A 34 0.63 15.99 -3.59
C ALA A 34 -0.39 16.64 -4.55
N MET A 35 -0.86 15.86 -5.52
CA MET A 35 -1.83 16.22 -6.55
C MET A 35 -3.24 15.77 -6.15
N TYR A 36 -3.72 16.27 -5.01
CA TYR A 36 -5.02 15.92 -4.46
C TYR A 36 -6.18 16.47 -5.30
N GLN A 37 -7.15 15.61 -5.62
CA GLN A 37 -8.51 16.03 -5.94
C GLN A 37 -9.16 16.56 -4.66
N VAL A 38 -9.84 17.70 -4.76
CA VAL A 38 -10.55 18.29 -3.62
C VAL A 38 -12.04 18.15 -3.86
N HIS A 39 -12.69 17.33 -3.05
CA HIS A 39 -14.13 17.18 -3.08
C HIS A 39 -14.79 18.31 -2.28
N ALA A 40 -15.86 18.89 -2.83
CA ALA A 40 -16.46 20.10 -2.29
C ALA A 40 -17.27 19.87 -0.99
N THR A 41 -17.93 18.72 -0.87
CA THR A 41 -18.90 18.44 0.22
C THR A 41 -18.50 17.29 1.13
N GLU A 42 -18.01 16.17 0.57
CA GLU A 42 -17.48 15.06 1.37
C GLU A 42 -16.30 15.45 2.27
N ARG A 43 -16.31 14.90 3.48
CA ARG A 43 -15.23 15.06 4.47
C ARG A 43 -14.00 14.25 4.08
N THR A 44 -12.81 14.72 4.45
CA THR A 44 -11.58 13.93 4.32
C THR A 44 -11.70 12.63 5.11
N GLY A 45 -11.26 11.53 4.50
CA GLY A 45 -11.25 10.21 5.14
C GLY A 45 -10.40 10.19 6.41
N ALA A 46 -10.75 9.29 7.33
CA ALA A 46 -10.06 9.12 8.60
C ALA A 46 -9.96 7.63 8.95
N CYS A 47 -8.87 7.25 9.62
CA CYS A 47 -8.68 5.90 10.12
C CYS A 47 -8.55 5.93 11.64
N ALA A 48 -9.47 5.27 12.34
CA ALA A 48 -9.33 5.02 13.76
C ALA A 48 -8.33 3.88 13.96
N VAL A 49 -7.24 4.18 14.67
CA VAL A 49 -6.23 3.20 15.05
C VAL A 49 -6.42 2.86 16.52
N CYS A 50 -7.02 1.70 16.79
CA CYS A 50 -7.33 1.23 18.13
C CYS A 50 -6.20 0.33 18.63
N LEU A 51 -5.48 0.78 19.65
CA LEU A 51 -4.36 0.05 20.26
C LEU A 51 -4.82 -0.73 21.50
N SER A 52 -4.39 -1.99 21.61
CA SER A 52 -4.61 -2.85 22.78
C SER A 52 -3.37 -3.72 23.02
N GLY A 53 -2.52 -3.28 23.95
CA GLY A 53 -1.18 -3.86 24.11
C GLY A 53 -0.35 -3.71 22.84
N THR A 54 0.21 -4.80 22.34
CA THR A 54 0.94 -4.85 21.04
C THR A 54 0.02 -5.07 19.83
N SER A 55 -1.29 -5.28 20.06
CA SER A 55 -2.27 -5.51 19.01
C SER A 55 -2.92 -4.20 18.55
N ARG A 56 -3.26 -4.14 17.25
CA ARG A 56 -3.93 -3.00 16.63
C ARG A 56 -5.14 -3.46 15.83
N SER A 57 -6.23 -2.71 15.93
CA SER A 57 -7.37 -2.79 15.01
C SER A 57 -7.54 -1.46 14.27
N LEU A 58 -7.78 -1.51 12.97
CA LEU A 58 -8.06 -0.30 12.17
C LEU A 58 -9.50 -0.30 11.71
N CYS A 59 -10.11 0.88 11.78
CA CYS A 59 -11.40 1.15 11.17
C CYS A 59 -11.27 2.40 10.30
N ALA A 60 -11.35 2.23 8.98
CA ALA A 60 -11.22 3.31 8.02
C ALA A 60 -12.61 3.78 7.56
N ASP A 61 -12.88 5.07 7.72
CA ASP A 61 -13.93 5.78 7.00
C ASP A 61 -13.28 6.54 5.86
N LEU A 62 -13.53 6.12 4.62
CA LEU A 62 -12.81 6.61 3.46
C LEU A 62 -13.21 8.05 3.06
N GLY A 63 -14.41 8.51 3.42
CA GLY A 63 -14.90 9.86 3.09
C GLY A 63 -14.66 10.24 1.62
N ALA A 64 -14.04 11.39 1.38
CA ALA A 64 -13.71 11.89 0.06
C ALA A 64 -12.81 10.96 -0.77
N ALA A 65 -12.03 10.04 -0.16
CA ALA A 65 -11.12 9.17 -0.89
C ALA A 65 -11.83 8.29 -1.93
N VAL A 66 -13.05 7.82 -1.63
CA VAL A 66 -13.87 7.03 -2.58
C VAL A 66 -14.52 7.86 -3.68
N GLN A 67 -14.38 9.19 -3.64
CA GLN A 67 -14.86 10.10 -4.68
C GLN A 67 -13.78 10.42 -5.72
N PHE A 68 -12.64 9.71 -5.71
CA PHE A 68 -11.59 9.92 -6.69
C PHE A 68 -12.06 9.53 -8.10
N THR A 69 -12.00 10.46 -9.05
CA THR A 69 -12.44 10.22 -10.42
C THR A 69 -11.26 10.12 -11.39
N VAL A 70 -11.42 9.29 -12.42
CA VAL A 70 -10.42 9.14 -13.48
C VAL A 70 -10.16 10.46 -14.22
N ASP A 71 -11.16 11.34 -14.31
CA ASP A 71 -11.02 12.66 -14.96
C ASP A 71 -9.99 13.54 -14.26
N HIS A 72 -9.76 13.34 -12.96
CA HIS A 72 -8.67 14.03 -12.25
C HIS A 72 -7.32 13.70 -12.89
N LEU A 73 -7.08 12.45 -13.32
CA LEU A 73 -5.83 12.06 -13.97
C LEU A 73 -5.64 12.70 -15.35
N ARG A 74 -6.73 13.13 -16.01
CA ARG A 74 -6.73 13.57 -17.42
C ARG A 74 -6.50 15.06 -17.63
N THR A 75 -6.31 15.83 -16.54
CA THR A 75 -5.89 17.23 -16.68
C THR A 75 -4.49 17.31 -17.28
N SER A 76 -4.20 18.39 -18.03
CA SER A 76 -2.89 18.55 -18.69
C SER A 76 -1.72 18.48 -17.70
N ALA A 77 -1.85 19.12 -16.54
CA ALA A 77 -0.81 19.12 -15.50
C ALA A 77 -0.56 17.72 -14.92
N HIS A 78 -1.61 16.91 -14.71
CA HIS A 78 -1.45 15.56 -14.17
C HIS A 78 -0.92 14.60 -15.23
N GLN A 79 -1.36 14.73 -16.48
CA GLN A 79 -0.84 13.96 -17.60
C GLN A 79 0.65 14.20 -17.82
N GLU A 80 1.15 15.43 -17.66
CA GLU A 80 2.59 15.72 -17.75
C GLU A 80 3.40 14.95 -16.70
N VAL A 81 2.90 14.87 -15.46
CA VAL A 81 3.57 14.13 -14.38
C VAL A 81 3.49 12.63 -14.60
N ILE A 82 2.33 12.10 -15.00
CA ILE A 82 2.15 10.69 -15.32
C ILE A 82 3.12 10.32 -16.46
N GLN A 83 3.16 11.08 -17.55
CA GLN A 83 4.06 10.82 -18.67
C GLN A 83 5.54 10.85 -18.28
N LYS A 84 5.95 11.62 -17.27
CA LYS A 84 7.35 11.65 -16.79
C LYS A 84 7.67 10.55 -15.77
N ALA A 85 6.68 9.95 -15.12
CA ALA A 85 6.91 8.94 -14.10
C ALA A 85 7.38 7.62 -14.74
N GLU A 86 8.43 7.01 -14.19
CA GLU A 86 8.96 5.70 -14.63
C GLU A 86 8.42 4.53 -13.79
N TYR A 87 7.88 4.85 -12.60
CA TYR A 87 7.40 3.89 -11.62
C TYR A 87 6.05 4.36 -11.06
N TYR A 88 5.08 3.45 -11.00
CA TYR A 88 3.76 3.70 -10.42
C TYR A 88 3.51 2.70 -9.30
N TYR A 89 3.26 3.19 -8.10
CA TYR A 89 2.86 2.37 -6.96
C TYR A 89 1.42 2.67 -6.57
N ILE A 90 0.57 1.63 -6.56
CA ILE A 90 -0.83 1.73 -6.15
C ILE A 90 -1.12 0.67 -5.09
N ALA A 91 -1.49 1.11 -3.89
CA ALA A 91 -2.00 0.20 -2.86
C ALA A 91 -3.34 -0.42 -3.29
N GLY A 92 -3.56 -1.69 -2.98
CA GLY A 92 -4.80 -2.41 -3.29
C GLY A 92 -6.05 -1.76 -2.69
N PHE A 93 -5.93 -1.03 -1.57
CA PHE A 93 -7.04 -0.24 -1.01
C PHE A 93 -7.67 0.72 -2.03
N PHE A 94 -6.90 1.21 -3.00
CA PHE A 94 -7.41 2.15 -4.00
C PHE A 94 -8.38 1.50 -5.01
N ILE A 95 -8.47 0.16 -5.05
CA ILE A 95 -9.49 -0.56 -5.82
C ILE A 95 -10.90 -0.12 -5.40
N SER A 96 -11.11 0.04 -4.08
CA SER A 96 -12.39 0.51 -3.52
C SER A 96 -12.68 1.99 -3.82
N SER A 97 -11.67 2.75 -4.26
CA SER A 97 -11.83 4.17 -4.61
C SER A 97 -12.04 4.36 -6.11
N SER A 98 -11.19 3.77 -6.95
CA SER A 98 -11.26 4.01 -8.38
C SER A 98 -10.51 2.96 -9.21
N LEU A 99 -11.08 1.75 -9.34
CA LEU A 99 -10.57 0.75 -10.29
C LEU A 99 -10.34 1.29 -11.71
N PRO A 100 -11.21 2.15 -12.31
CA PRO A 100 -10.95 2.74 -13.62
C PRO A 100 -9.65 3.54 -13.69
N SER A 101 -9.30 4.27 -12.62
CA SER A 101 -8.05 5.03 -12.54
C SER A 101 -6.83 4.10 -12.49
N ILE A 102 -6.93 2.98 -11.77
CA ILE A 102 -5.86 1.96 -11.72
C ILE A 102 -5.66 1.34 -13.11
N MET A 103 -6.75 1.03 -13.81
CA MET A 103 -6.70 0.48 -15.16
C MET A 103 -6.05 1.45 -16.15
N GLU A 104 -6.42 2.74 -16.11
CA GLU A 104 -5.82 3.74 -17.01
C GLU A 104 -4.30 3.88 -16.79
N ILE A 105 -3.85 3.93 -15.53
CA ILE A 105 -2.42 4.00 -15.20
C ILE A 105 -1.68 2.70 -15.56
N SER A 106 -2.28 1.53 -15.30
CA SER A 106 -1.63 0.24 -15.57
C SER A 106 -1.52 -0.06 -17.07
N GLU A 107 -2.52 0.34 -17.86
CA GLU A 107 -2.48 0.30 -19.32
C GLU A 107 -1.42 1.25 -19.87
N HIS A 108 -1.38 2.51 -19.41
CA HIS A 108 -0.35 3.47 -19.78
C HIS A 108 1.06 2.94 -19.45
N ALA A 109 1.27 2.43 -18.24
CA ALA A 109 2.56 1.90 -17.82
C ALA A 109 2.99 0.71 -18.70
N CYS A 110 2.06 -0.18 -19.05
CA CYS A 110 2.34 -1.31 -19.93
C CYS A 110 2.70 -0.88 -21.36
N VAL A 111 1.97 0.08 -21.94
CA VAL A 111 2.24 0.58 -23.31
C VAL A 111 3.59 1.29 -23.37
N GLU A 112 3.92 2.10 -22.37
CA GLU A 112 5.18 2.87 -22.30
C GLU A 112 6.35 2.08 -21.70
N ASN A 113 6.17 0.79 -21.41
CA ASN A 113 7.18 -0.09 -20.79
C ASN A 113 7.74 0.44 -19.45
N LYS A 114 6.88 1.10 -18.66
CA LYS A 114 7.16 1.61 -17.32
C LYS A 114 6.78 0.59 -16.25
N CYS A 115 7.29 0.78 -15.04
CA CYS A 115 7.10 -0.18 -13.96
C CYS A 115 5.78 0.08 -13.20
N PHE A 116 4.87 -0.89 -13.21
CA PHE A 116 3.61 -0.86 -12.46
C PHE A 116 3.65 -1.79 -11.24
N ILE A 117 3.44 -1.22 -10.06
CA ILE A 117 3.69 -1.84 -8.76
C ILE A 117 2.41 -1.79 -7.93
N MET A 118 2.05 -2.90 -7.30
CA MET A 118 0.88 -2.97 -6.43
C MET A 118 1.17 -3.65 -5.09
N ASN A 119 0.26 -3.45 -4.14
CA ASN A 119 0.25 -4.16 -2.85
C ASN A 119 -1.11 -4.83 -2.62
N LEU A 120 -1.14 -6.03 -2.06
CA LEU A 120 -2.38 -6.75 -1.70
C LEU A 120 -3.17 -6.03 -0.58
N SER A 121 -2.47 -5.26 0.25
CA SER A 121 -2.94 -4.26 1.23
C SER A 121 -3.72 -4.77 2.44
N ALA A 122 -4.66 -5.69 2.26
CA ALA A 122 -5.39 -6.32 3.35
C ALA A 122 -6.10 -7.59 2.88
N PRO A 123 -6.38 -8.57 3.76
CA PRO A 123 -7.09 -9.80 3.40
C PRO A 123 -8.42 -9.58 2.65
N PHE A 124 -9.21 -8.57 3.07
CA PHE A 124 -10.50 -8.27 2.43
C PHE A 124 -10.33 -7.66 1.03
N ILE A 125 -9.24 -6.93 0.78
CA ILE A 125 -8.88 -6.43 -0.54
C ILE A 125 -8.34 -7.57 -1.38
N ALA A 126 -7.38 -8.34 -0.87
CA ALA A 126 -6.77 -9.50 -1.53
C ALA A 126 -7.81 -10.55 -1.99
N SER A 127 -8.98 -10.58 -1.35
CA SER A 127 -10.10 -11.45 -1.72
C SER A 127 -10.94 -10.94 -2.92
N MET A 128 -10.66 -9.75 -3.44
CA MET A 128 -11.33 -9.13 -4.61
C MET A 128 -10.84 -9.79 -5.91
N LYS A 129 -11.26 -11.04 -6.13
CA LYS A 129 -10.82 -11.91 -7.21
C LYS A 129 -10.93 -11.25 -8.59
N GLU A 130 -12.07 -10.63 -8.90
CA GLU A 130 -12.34 -10.10 -10.23
C GLU A 130 -11.44 -8.93 -10.58
N GLU A 131 -11.19 -8.06 -9.61
CA GLU A 131 -10.35 -6.87 -9.73
C GLU A 131 -8.88 -7.26 -9.86
N PHE A 132 -8.39 -8.15 -9.00
CA PHE A 132 -7.02 -8.65 -9.14
C PHE A 132 -6.82 -9.45 -10.44
N SER A 133 -7.81 -10.21 -10.90
CA SER A 133 -7.73 -10.92 -12.19
C SER A 133 -7.55 -9.96 -13.38
N LYS A 134 -8.15 -8.77 -13.31
CA LYS A 134 -8.00 -7.71 -14.33
C LYS A 134 -6.67 -6.97 -14.22
N LEU A 135 -6.18 -6.75 -13.00
CA LEU A 135 -5.01 -5.92 -12.73
C LEU A 135 -3.69 -6.68 -12.80
N LEU A 136 -3.63 -7.94 -12.34
CA LEU A 136 -2.41 -8.75 -12.32
C LEU A 136 -1.66 -8.78 -13.66
N PRO A 137 -2.33 -8.86 -14.84
CA PRO A 137 -1.62 -8.83 -16.12
C PRO A 137 -0.71 -7.63 -16.35
N PHE A 138 -0.92 -6.52 -15.63
CA PHE A 138 -0.11 -5.32 -15.74
C PHE A 138 0.92 -5.18 -14.61
N VAL A 139 0.78 -5.94 -13.51
CA VAL A 139 1.64 -5.80 -12.33
C VAL A 139 3.01 -6.41 -12.57
N ASP A 140 4.04 -5.57 -12.45
CA ASP A 140 5.45 -5.92 -12.50
C ASP A 140 5.99 -6.34 -11.14
N ILE A 141 5.57 -5.67 -10.07
CA ILE A 141 5.98 -6.00 -8.70
C ILE A 141 4.73 -6.03 -7.83
N LEU A 142 4.49 -7.17 -7.17
CA LEU A 142 3.41 -7.32 -6.20
C LEU A 142 3.98 -7.53 -4.80
N PHE A 143 3.58 -6.66 -3.88
CA PHE A 143 3.85 -6.80 -2.45
C PHE A 143 2.65 -7.39 -1.72
N GLY A 144 2.91 -8.09 -0.61
CA GLY A 144 1.90 -8.46 0.37
C GLY A 144 2.54 -9.03 1.64
N ASN A 145 1.71 -9.35 2.63
CA ASN A 145 2.10 -10.22 3.74
C ASN A 145 1.47 -11.62 3.61
N GLU A 146 1.83 -12.51 4.52
CA GLU A 146 1.40 -13.90 4.53
C GLU A 146 -0.13 -14.04 4.56
N LYS A 147 -0.82 -13.24 5.39
CA LYS A 147 -2.28 -13.30 5.54
C LYS A 147 -3.01 -12.78 4.29
N GLU A 148 -2.47 -11.75 3.66
CA GLU A 148 -2.96 -11.22 2.39
C GLU A 148 -2.78 -12.23 1.26
N ALA A 149 -1.62 -12.89 1.20
CA ALA A 149 -1.33 -13.92 0.21
C ALA A 149 -2.24 -15.13 0.38
N GLU A 150 -2.48 -15.59 1.61
CA GLU A 150 -3.44 -16.65 1.92
C GLU A 150 -4.87 -16.29 1.50
N ALA A 151 -5.32 -15.07 1.80
CA ALA A 151 -6.65 -14.59 1.41
C ALA A 151 -6.79 -14.50 -0.13
N PHE A 152 -5.74 -14.02 -0.81
CA PHE A 152 -5.66 -14.03 -2.26
C PHE A 152 -5.78 -15.46 -2.81
N ALA A 153 -5.00 -16.39 -2.28
CA ALA A 153 -4.99 -17.79 -2.70
C ALA A 153 -6.35 -18.46 -2.53
N TYR A 154 -6.97 -18.24 -1.38
CA TYR A 154 -8.31 -18.72 -1.09
C TYR A 154 -9.34 -18.20 -2.09
N SER A 155 -9.37 -16.89 -2.37
CA SER A 155 -10.33 -16.28 -3.30
C SER A 155 -10.15 -16.76 -4.75
N MET A 156 -8.90 -16.96 -5.16
CA MET A 156 -8.54 -17.48 -6.48
C MET A 156 -8.73 -18.99 -6.61
N GLN A 157 -9.06 -19.69 -5.51
CA GLN A 157 -9.15 -21.16 -5.44
C GLN A 157 -7.83 -21.84 -5.84
N ILE A 158 -6.71 -21.22 -5.47
CA ILE A 158 -5.38 -21.76 -5.70
C ILE A 158 -5.15 -22.88 -4.69
N LYS A 159 -4.81 -24.07 -5.18
CA LYS A 159 -4.33 -25.15 -4.32
C LYS A 159 -2.88 -24.85 -3.97
N SER A 160 -2.63 -24.48 -2.71
CA SER A 160 -1.30 -24.17 -2.19
C SER A 160 -1.11 -24.80 -0.82
N GLU A 161 0.10 -25.29 -0.54
CA GLU A 161 0.48 -25.81 0.77
C GLU A 161 1.41 -24.85 1.52
N SER A 162 1.91 -23.82 0.82
CA SER A 162 2.86 -22.85 1.36
C SER A 162 2.74 -21.47 0.71
N ILE A 163 3.27 -20.44 1.38
CA ILE A 163 3.43 -19.08 0.83
C ILE A 163 4.28 -19.09 -0.45
N VAL A 164 5.24 -20.01 -0.56
CA VAL A 164 6.07 -20.19 -1.76
C VAL A 164 5.23 -20.61 -2.97
N ASP A 165 4.28 -21.53 -2.79
CA ASP A 165 3.39 -21.97 -3.89
C ASP A 165 2.50 -20.82 -4.36
N ILE A 166 1.99 -20.02 -3.42
CA ILE A 166 1.18 -18.84 -3.71
C ILE A 166 2.02 -17.81 -4.49
N ALA A 167 3.24 -17.51 -4.02
CA ALA A 167 4.13 -16.56 -4.67
C ALA A 167 4.49 -16.99 -6.10
N LYS A 168 4.78 -18.27 -6.31
CA LYS A 168 5.07 -18.84 -7.63
C LYS A 168 3.86 -18.77 -8.55
N PHE A 169 2.66 -19.09 -8.05
CA PHE A 169 1.43 -18.95 -8.81
C PHE A 169 1.24 -17.51 -9.28
N ILE A 170 1.33 -16.55 -8.37
CA ILE A 170 1.18 -15.12 -8.68
C ILE A 170 2.24 -14.69 -9.71
N SER A 171 3.50 -15.10 -9.54
CA SER A 171 4.57 -14.74 -10.48
C SER A 171 4.30 -15.29 -11.89
N SER A 172 3.75 -16.51 -11.98
CA SER A 172 3.39 -17.16 -13.26
C SER A 172 2.11 -16.65 -13.93
N PHE A 173 1.34 -15.78 -13.26
CA PHE A 173 0.08 -15.27 -13.80
C PHE A 173 0.34 -14.54 -15.14
N PRO A 174 -0.52 -14.69 -16.18
CA PRO A 174 -0.28 -14.08 -17.48
C PRO A 174 0.06 -12.59 -17.38
N LYS A 175 1.06 -12.13 -18.11
CA LYS A 175 1.45 -10.71 -18.21
C LYS A 175 1.18 -10.15 -19.60
N LYS A 176 0.79 -8.87 -19.65
CA LYS A 176 0.65 -8.11 -20.90
C LYS A 176 1.96 -7.49 -21.38
N ASN A 177 2.83 -7.07 -20.46
CA ASN A 177 4.17 -6.61 -20.81
C ASN A 177 5.15 -7.81 -20.80
N PRO A 178 5.64 -8.28 -21.98
CA PRO A 178 6.58 -9.40 -22.04
C PRO A 178 8.04 -8.99 -21.73
N ASN A 179 8.33 -7.69 -21.63
CA ASN A 179 9.70 -7.19 -21.46
C ASN A 179 10.19 -7.25 -20.00
N ARG A 180 9.33 -7.66 -19.07
CA ARG A 180 9.64 -7.70 -17.64
C ARG A 180 8.92 -8.88 -17.01
N ASP A 181 9.62 -9.68 -16.23
CA ASP A 181 8.99 -10.71 -15.42
C ASP A 181 8.29 -10.11 -14.19
N ARG A 182 7.37 -10.85 -13.56
CA ARG A 182 6.70 -10.38 -12.33
C ARG A 182 7.54 -10.76 -11.12
N ILE A 183 7.90 -9.76 -10.32
CA ILE A 183 8.48 -9.93 -8.99
C ILE A 183 7.34 -10.02 -7.96
N VAL A 184 7.37 -11.02 -7.10
CA VAL A 184 6.42 -11.18 -5.99
C VAL A 184 7.20 -11.19 -4.68
N ILE A 185 6.83 -10.32 -3.75
CA ILE A 185 7.50 -10.15 -2.46
C ILE A 185 6.46 -10.30 -1.35
N ILE A 186 6.55 -11.39 -0.58
CA ILE A 186 5.65 -11.69 0.53
C ILE A 186 6.43 -11.64 1.84
N THR A 187 6.12 -10.62 2.63
CA THR A 187 6.64 -10.47 4.00
C THR A 187 5.93 -11.44 4.95
N GLN A 188 6.60 -11.88 6.02
CA GLN A 188 6.09 -12.92 6.94
C GLN A 188 6.33 -12.55 8.42
N GLY A 189 6.14 -11.28 8.77
CA GLY A 189 6.47 -10.78 10.11
C GLY A 189 7.96 -10.97 10.44
N ALA A 190 8.26 -11.87 11.38
CA ALA A 190 9.62 -12.20 11.80
C ALA A 190 10.28 -13.32 10.96
N ASP A 191 9.52 -13.99 10.10
CA ASP A 191 10.04 -15.03 9.22
C ASP A 191 10.67 -14.44 7.95
N PRO A 192 11.58 -15.18 7.27
CA PRO A 192 12.22 -14.70 6.04
C PRO A 192 11.21 -14.28 4.97
N ILE A 193 11.51 -13.21 4.24
CA ILE A 193 10.66 -12.72 3.15
C ILE A 193 10.73 -13.70 1.98
N VAL A 194 9.59 -14.15 1.46
CA VAL A 194 9.52 -14.98 0.26
C VAL A 194 9.56 -14.07 -0.96
N VAL A 195 10.51 -14.32 -1.85
CA VAL A 195 10.69 -13.54 -3.08
C VAL A 195 10.70 -14.48 -4.28
N VAL A 196 9.87 -14.16 -5.27
CA VAL A 196 9.93 -14.79 -6.59
C VAL A 196 10.31 -13.72 -7.61
N SER A 197 11.40 -13.95 -8.36
CA SER A 197 11.90 -13.06 -9.41
C SER A 197 12.51 -13.91 -10.52
N ASP A 198 12.25 -13.58 -11.79
CA ASP A 198 12.81 -14.25 -12.97
C ASP A 198 12.66 -15.78 -12.90
N GLY A 199 11.48 -16.26 -12.46
CA GLY A 199 11.17 -17.69 -12.29
C GLY A 199 11.87 -18.38 -11.11
N HIS A 200 12.72 -17.68 -10.36
CA HIS A 200 13.43 -18.21 -9.20
C HIS A 200 12.76 -17.77 -7.90
N CYS A 201 12.62 -18.70 -6.96
CA CYS A 201 12.14 -18.43 -5.61
C CYS A 201 13.29 -18.50 -4.62
N PHE A 202 13.42 -17.49 -3.76
CA PHE A 202 14.39 -17.48 -2.66
C PHE A 202 13.80 -16.83 -1.41
N HIS A 203 14.41 -17.13 -0.27
CA HIS A 203 14.07 -16.52 1.01
C HIS A 203 15.11 -15.46 1.35
N HIS A 204 14.66 -14.23 1.59
CA HIS A 204 15.53 -13.17 2.09
C HIS A 204 15.44 -13.11 3.61
N PRO A 205 16.57 -13.31 4.33
CA PRO A 205 16.56 -13.32 5.78
C PRO A 205 16.17 -11.95 6.34
N VAL A 206 15.47 -11.95 7.47
CA VAL A 206 15.14 -10.75 8.22
C VAL A 206 15.89 -10.77 9.55
N SER A 207 16.36 -9.61 9.99
CA SER A 207 16.98 -9.47 11.31
C SER A 207 15.89 -9.53 12.38
N HIS A 208 16.10 -10.36 13.39
CA HIS A 208 15.17 -10.49 14.50
C HIS A 208 15.16 -9.20 15.35
N VAL A 209 13.98 -8.59 15.51
CA VAL A 209 13.76 -7.46 16.42
C VAL A 209 13.19 -8.01 17.73
N PRO A 210 13.85 -7.82 18.89
CA PRO A 210 13.28 -8.22 20.17
C PRO A 210 11.91 -7.59 20.39
N VAL A 211 10.96 -8.37 20.92
CA VAL A 211 9.56 -7.92 21.13
C VAL A 211 9.49 -6.64 21.98
N ASP A 212 10.36 -6.51 22.98
CA ASP A 212 10.43 -5.34 23.86
C ASP A 212 10.92 -4.06 23.14
N CYS A 213 11.49 -4.20 21.94
CA CYS A 213 11.88 -3.09 21.07
C CYS A 213 10.79 -2.73 20.05
N ILE A 214 9.67 -3.45 20.02
CA ILE A 214 8.54 -3.18 19.13
C ILE A 214 7.58 -2.24 19.86
N VAL A 215 7.53 -1.01 19.38
CA VAL A 215 6.74 0.08 19.95
C VAL A 215 5.43 0.25 19.18
N ASP A 216 5.46 0.21 17.85
CA ASP A 216 4.28 0.33 17.00
C ASP A 216 4.47 -0.39 15.65
N THR A 217 3.63 -1.37 15.35
CA THR A 217 3.68 -2.09 14.06
C THR A 217 2.91 -1.38 12.94
N ASN A 218 2.23 -0.27 13.23
CA ASN A 218 1.48 0.51 12.25
C ASN A 218 2.40 1.04 11.14
N GLY A 219 2.04 0.78 9.89
CA GLY A 219 2.79 1.23 8.72
C GLY A 219 4.10 0.48 8.48
N ALA A 220 4.40 -0.61 9.20
CA ALA A 220 5.64 -1.36 9.00
C ALA A 220 5.74 -1.98 7.58
N GLY A 221 4.60 -2.38 7.00
CA GLY A 221 4.53 -2.80 5.60
C GLY A 221 4.74 -1.65 4.61
N ASP A 222 4.14 -0.50 4.88
CA ASP A 222 4.31 0.71 4.04
C ASP A 222 5.77 1.21 4.09
N ALA A 223 6.39 1.17 5.27
CA ALA A 223 7.80 1.49 5.48
C ALA A 223 8.70 0.51 4.72
N PHE A 224 8.37 -0.79 4.71
CA PHE A 224 9.07 -1.78 3.90
C PHE A 224 9.04 -1.43 2.42
N VAL A 225 7.84 -1.16 1.88
CA VAL A 225 7.68 -0.78 0.46
C VAL A 225 8.44 0.52 0.16
N GLY A 226 8.34 1.54 1.00
CA GLY A 226 9.06 2.80 0.82
C GLY A 226 10.58 2.62 0.83
N GLY A 227 11.11 1.83 1.76
CA GLY A 227 12.54 1.49 1.82
C GLY A 227 13.00 0.73 0.57
N PHE A 228 12.23 -0.27 0.14
CA PHE A 228 12.49 -1.02 -1.08
C PHE A 228 12.53 -0.12 -2.32
N LEU A 229 11.47 0.67 -2.53
CA LEU A 229 11.35 1.55 -3.69
C LEU A 229 12.45 2.62 -3.71
N SER A 230 12.91 3.08 -2.55
CA SER A 230 14.01 4.07 -2.47
C SER A 230 15.30 3.60 -3.15
N GLN A 231 15.56 2.30 -3.15
CA GLN A 231 16.72 1.68 -3.81
C GLN A 231 16.37 1.17 -5.21
N TYR A 232 15.17 0.63 -5.39
CA TYR A 232 14.75 0.06 -6.67
C TYR A 232 14.75 1.09 -7.80
N ILE A 233 14.28 2.32 -7.53
CA ILE A 233 14.29 3.40 -8.52
C ILE A 233 15.70 3.91 -8.88
N LEU A 234 16.71 3.53 -8.10
CA LEU A 234 18.12 3.82 -8.37
C LEU A 234 18.82 2.70 -9.15
N GLY A 235 18.08 1.65 -9.55
CA GLY A 235 18.64 0.49 -10.25
C GLY A 235 19.53 -0.38 -9.37
N LYS A 236 19.33 -0.36 -8.05
CA LYS A 236 20.07 -1.22 -7.12
C LYS A 236 19.67 -2.68 -7.27
N GLN A 237 20.54 -3.58 -6.80
CA GLN A 237 20.23 -5.01 -6.84
C GLN A 237 19.05 -5.34 -5.93
N LEU A 238 18.32 -6.40 -6.26
CA LEU A 238 17.12 -6.81 -5.53
C LEU A 238 17.39 -7.03 -4.03
N VAL A 239 18.55 -7.62 -3.69
CA VAL A 239 18.96 -7.83 -2.29
C VAL A 239 19.11 -6.50 -1.55
N GLU A 240 19.78 -5.50 -2.15
CA GLU A 240 19.94 -4.17 -1.54
C GLU A 240 18.57 -3.48 -1.32
N CYS A 241 17.61 -3.72 -2.22
CA CYS A 241 16.25 -3.19 -2.08
C CYS A 241 15.51 -3.86 -0.91
N LEU A 242 15.64 -5.18 -0.76
CA LEU A 242 15.06 -5.94 0.34
C LEU A 242 15.67 -5.53 1.69
N ASP A 243 16.99 -5.35 1.75
CA ASP A 243 17.70 -4.88 2.95
C ASP A 243 17.24 -3.48 3.38
N ALA A 244 17.06 -2.57 2.42
CA ALA A 244 16.58 -1.22 2.68
C ALA A 244 15.12 -1.23 3.15
N GLY A 245 14.26 -2.03 2.51
CA GLY A 245 12.88 -2.24 2.95
C GLY A 245 12.83 -2.78 4.38
N HIS A 246 13.58 -3.83 4.68
CA HIS A 246 13.65 -4.42 6.00
C HIS A 246 14.19 -3.42 7.05
N SER A 247 15.21 -2.65 6.71
CA SER A 247 15.75 -1.60 7.60
C SER A 247 14.70 -0.53 7.94
N CYS A 248 13.86 -0.13 6.98
CA CYS A 248 12.77 0.82 7.20
C CYS A 248 11.62 0.20 8.02
N HIS A 249 11.30 -1.07 7.78
CA HIS A 249 10.33 -1.85 8.55
C HIS A 249 10.69 -1.89 10.04
N VAL A 250 11.94 -2.27 10.35
CA VAL A 250 12.43 -2.35 11.74
C VAL A 250 12.43 -0.97 12.41
N LYS A 251 12.90 0.07 11.70
CA LYS A 251 12.89 1.44 12.23
C LYS A 251 11.47 1.90 12.57
N GLN A 252 10.51 1.61 11.70
CA GLN A 252 9.11 1.96 11.94
C GLN A 252 8.59 1.26 13.20
N GLN A 253 8.88 -0.04 13.34
CA GLN A 253 8.47 -0.83 14.52
C GLN A 253 9.05 -0.29 15.83
N SER A 254 10.30 0.17 15.82
CA SER A 254 10.99 0.67 17.03
C SER A 254 10.77 2.15 17.32
N SER A 255 10.00 2.85 16.49
CA SER A 255 9.63 4.25 16.72
C SER A 255 8.14 4.34 17.06
N LEU A 256 7.77 5.12 18.08
CA LEU A 256 6.40 5.65 18.10
C LEU A 256 6.21 6.38 16.79
N SER A 257 5.18 6.00 16.02
CA SER A 257 4.77 6.79 14.87
C SER A 257 4.63 8.24 15.34
N ARG A 258 5.56 9.11 14.90
CA ARG A 258 5.69 10.51 15.35
C ARG A 258 4.46 11.39 15.07
N LEU A 259 3.36 10.79 14.61
CA LEU A 259 2.07 11.41 14.36
C LEU A 259 1.19 11.51 15.61
N PHE A 260 1.49 10.76 16.68
CA PHE A 260 0.60 10.70 17.86
C PHE A 260 0.82 11.79 18.92
N GLU A 261 1.89 12.60 18.85
CA GLU A 261 2.10 13.67 19.83
C GLU A 261 1.16 14.88 19.64
N GLU A 262 0.48 15.04 18.48
CA GLU A 262 -0.34 16.23 18.18
C GLU A 262 -1.85 16.01 18.12
N VAL A 263 -2.39 14.80 18.32
CA VAL A 263 -3.85 14.56 18.21
C VAL A 263 -4.43 13.87 19.45
N HIS A 264 -4.24 14.50 20.61
CA HIS A 264 -5.05 14.22 21.80
C HIS A 264 -6.39 14.96 21.72
N TYR A 265 -7.30 14.53 20.85
CA TYR A 265 -8.70 14.93 20.97
C TYR A 265 -9.66 13.76 20.68
N THR A 266 -10.56 13.55 21.63
CA THR A 266 -11.79 12.72 21.58
C THR A 266 -11.75 11.25 22.04
N TYR A 267 -11.23 11.01 23.25
CA TYR A 267 -11.53 9.77 23.99
C TYR A 267 -12.96 9.69 24.57
N SER A 268 -13.77 10.77 24.51
CA SER A 268 -15.07 10.82 25.21
C SER A 268 -16.32 10.50 24.38
N ARG A 269 -16.25 10.36 23.05
CA ARG A 269 -17.44 10.17 22.20
C ARG A 269 -17.71 8.74 21.73
N CYS A 270 -16.70 7.87 21.64
CA CYS A 270 -16.91 6.46 21.24
C CYS A 270 -17.66 5.60 22.28
N TYR A 271 -17.68 6.01 23.56
CA TYR A 271 -18.35 5.23 24.61
C TYR A 271 -19.88 5.25 24.51
N HIS A 272 -20.48 6.25 23.84
CA HIS A 272 -21.95 6.35 23.72
C HIS A 272 -22.52 5.55 22.53
N SER A 273 -21.71 5.31 21.48
CA SER A 273 -22.15 4.57 20.29
C SER A 273 -22.14 3.05 20.49
N TRP A 274 -21.31 2.54 21.41
CA TRP A 274 -21.19 1.09 21.66
C TRP A 274 -22.39 0.49 22.43
N ARG A 275 -23.16 1.31 23.16
CA ARG A 275 -24.34 0.85 23.92
C ARG A 275 -25.58 0.55 23.06
N TYR A 276 -25.60 0.94 21.79
CA TYR A 276 -26.76 0.72 20.91
C TYR A 276 -26.66 -0.56 20.07
N CYS A 277 -25.50 -1.22 20.01
CA CYS A 277 -25.31 -2.42 19.16
C CYS A 277 -25.57 -3.77 19.87
N ASN A 278 -25.81 -3.77 21.20
CA ASN A 278 -26.02 -5.00 22.00
C ASN A 278 -27.48 -5.22 22.46
N ARG A 279 -28.49 -4.83 21.64
CA ARG A 279 -29.91 -5.11 21.94
C ARG A 279 -30.60 -6.10 20.99
N PHE A 280 -29.85 -6.82 20.17
CA PHE A 280 -30.40 -7.92 19.37
C PHE A 280 -29.53 -9.16 19.54
N THR A 281 -29.66 -9.80 20.69
CA THR A 281 -29.41 -11.24 20.92
C THR A 281 -29.90 -11.56 22.33
N ASN A 282 -31.16 -11.98 22.41
CA ASN A 282 -31.72 -12.92 23.38
C ASN A 282 -32.90 -13.59 22.70
#